data_AF-A0AAU1UZV7-F1
#
_entry.id   AF-A0AAU1UZV7-F1
#
_cell.length_a   1.000
_cell.length_b   1.000
_cell.length_c   1.000
_cell.angle_alpha   90.00
_cell.angle_beta   90.00
_cell.angle_gamma   90.00
#
_symmetry.space_group_name_H-M   'P 1'
#
loop_
_entity.id
_entity.type
_entity.pdbx_description
1 polymer ?
#
loop_
_entity_poly.entity_id
_entity_poly.type
_entity_poly.pdbx_seq_one_letter_code
_entity_poly.pdbx_strand_id
1 'polypeptide(L)'
;MLTLRLLPEDELAGVADPERCVELTVPRRTEGTFAVRTLRLTPADLVRLRTETDLALADIRTEVVCAEAAWHQRLGKWHADGRAAVEAGEPDTTLLSRVLEGLRSSL
;
A
#
# COMPACT_ATOMS: atom_id res chain seq x y z
N MET A 1 2.15 -11.45 13.48
CA MET A 1 3.09 -12.53 13.08
C MET A 1 2.29 -13.56 12.30
N LEU A 2 2.71 -13.89 11.09
CA LEU A 2 2.13 -14.98 10.30
C LEU A 2 2.76 -16.29 10.78
N THR A 3 1.94 -17.26 11.15
CA THR A 3 2.39 -18.62 11.49
C THR A 3 1.90 -19.59 10.43
N LEU A 4 2.80 -20.49 10.04
CA LEU A 4 2.64 -21.41 8.93
C LEU A 4 3.01 -22.80 9.44
N ARG A 5 2.04 -23.71 9.46
CA ARG A 5 2.20 -25.07 10.00
C ARG A 5 1.74 -26.09 8.96
N LEU A 6 2.49 -27.19 8.84
CA LEU A 6 2.06 -28.36 8.07
C LEU A 6 1.03 -29.14 8.89
N LEU A 7 -0.11 -29.47 8.27
CA LEU A 7 -1.15 -30.28 8.91
C LEU A 7 -0.74 -31.77 8.84
N PRO A 8 -0.78 -32.50 9.96
CA PRO A 8 -0.53 -33.94 9.97
C PRO A 8 -1.71 -34.72 9.33
N GLU A 9 -1.45 -35.93 8.83
CA GLU A 9 -2.39 -36.71 8.00
C GLU A 9 -3.72 -37.05 8.69
N ASP A 10 -3.72 -37.17 10.02
CA ASP A 10 -4.90 -37.42 10.84
C ASP A 10 -5.89 -36.24 10.86
N GLU A 11 -5.38 -35.00 10.79
CA GLU A 11 -6.20 -33.78 10.70
C GLU A 11 -6.71 -33.49 9.27
N LEU A 12 -6.21 -34.25 8.28
CA LEU A 12 -6.60 -34.17 6.86
C LEU A 12 -7.70 -35.17 6.48
N ALA A 13 -8.14 -36.04 7.40
CA ALA A 13 -9.19 -37.02 7.15
C ALA A 13 -10.51 -36.34 6.74
N GLY A 14 -10.95 -36.56 5.50
CA GLY A 14 -12.17 -35.97 4.91
C GLY A 14 -11.93 -34.77 3.99
N VAL A 15 -10.68 -34.33 3.81
CA VAL A 15 -10.29 -33.37 2.76
C VAL A 15 -10.06 -34.13 1.46
N ALA A 16 -10.73 -33.70 0.38
CA ALA A 16 -10.79 -34.44 -0.89
C ALA A 16 -9.44 -34.57 -1.64
N ASP A 17 -8.38 -33.89 -1.18
CA ASP A 17 -7.04 -34.01 -1.76
C ASP A 17 -5.97 -33.85 -0.64
N PRO A 18 -5.43 -34.94 -0.09
CA PRO A 18 -4.55 -34.94 1.08
C PRO A 18 -3.08 -34.61 0.76
N GLU A 19 -2.72 -34.26 -0.47
CA GLU A 19 -1.37 -33.76 -0.79
C GLU A 19 -1.14 -32.34 -0.22
N ARG A 20 -0.87 -32.33 1.10
CA ARG A 20 -0.18 -31.29 1.89
C ARG A 20 -0.87 -29.93 1.96
N CYS A 21 -2.01 -29.86 2.65
CA CYS A 21 -2.54 -28.58 3.10
C CYS A 21 -1.63 -27.93 4.14
N VAL A 22 -1.36 -26.64 3.97
CA VAL A 22 -0.69 -25.77 4.94
C VAL A 22 -1.74 -24.97 5.68
N GLU A 23 -1.60 -24.87 7.00
CA GLU A 23 -2.40 -24.00 7.83
C GLU A 23 -1.73 -22.63 7.97
N LEU A 24 -2.43 -21.58 7.52
CA LEU A 24 -2.00 -20.19 7.65
C LEU A 24 -2.87 -19.46 8.67
N THR A 25 -2.23 -18.93 9.70
CA THR A 25 -2.86 -18.08 10.72
C THR A 25 -2.67 -16.63 10.33
N VAL A 26 -3.73 -15.97 9.82
CA VAL A 26 -3.65 -14.55 9.44
C VAL A 26 -4.30 -13.69 10.53
N PRO A 27 -3.53 -12.87 11.27
CA PRO A 27 -4.11 -11.90 12.18
C PRO A 27 -4.78 -10.80 11.36
N ARG A 28 -6.10 -10.68 11.46
CA ARG A 28 -6.85 -9.53 10.94
C ARG A 28 -7.21 -8.60 12.10
N ARG A 29 -6.94 -7.31 11.91
CA ARG A 29 -7.39 -6.27 12.83
C ARG A 29 -8.80 -5.87 12.43
N THR A 30 -9.76 -6.14 13.29
CA THR A 30 -11.16 -5.70 13.16
C THR A 30 -11.53 -4.96 14.43
N GLU A 31 -11.92 -3.69 14.32
CA GLU A 31 -12.51 -2.90 15.42
C GLU A 31 -11.81 -3.04 16.78
N GLY A 32 -10.47 -3.00 16.78
CA GLY A 32 -9.68 -3.05 18.03
C GLY A 32 -9.36 -4.44 18.58
N THR A 33 -9.84 -5.52 17.95
CA THR A 33 -9.49 -6.92 18.30
C THR A 33 -8.75 -7.62 17.16
N PHE A 34 -7.87 -8.57 17.52
CA PHE A 34 -7.20 -9.43 16.54
C PHE A 34 -8.03 -10.70 16.35
N ALA A 35 -8.71 -10.81 15.20
CA ALA A 35 -9.34 -12.04 14.78
C ALA A 35 -8.33 -12.89 14.03
N VAL A 36 -8.16 -14.14 14.46
CA VAL A 36 -7.32 -15.12 13.77
C VAL A 36 -8.19 -15.91 12.81
N ARG A 37 -7.94 -15.78 11.50
CA ARG A 37 -8.55 -16.65 10.49
C ARG A 37 -7.56 -17.73 10.09
N THR A 38 -7.98 -18.98 10.26
CA THR A 38 -7.26 -20.16 9.82
C THR A 38 -7.62 -20.47 8.38
N LEU A 39 -6.62 -20.55 7.50
CA LEU A 39 -6.80 -20.91 6.09
C LEU A 39 -6.06 -22.22 5.83
N ARG A 40 -6.74 -23.17 5.19
CA ARG A 40 -6.13 -24.39 4.65
C ARG A 40 -5.87 -24.16 3.17
N LEU A 41 -4.60 -24.17 2.78
CA LEU A 41 -4.15 -23.86 1.42
C LEU A 41 -3.32 -25.02 0.87
N THR A 42 -3.49 -25.34 -0.40
CA THR A 42 -2.59 -26.27 -1.10
C THR A 42 -1.26 -25.58 -1.45
N PRO A 43 -0.20 -26.33 -1.80
CA PRO A 43 1.03 -25.73 -2.31
C PRO A 43 0.80 -24.88 -3.56
N ALA A 44 -0.13 -25.29 -4.43
CA ALA A 44 -0.52 -24.52 -5.62
C ALA A 44 -1.16 -23.18 -5.24
N ASP A 45 -2.03 -23.16 -4.22
CA ASP A 45 -2.62 -21.92 -3.71
C ASP A 45 -1.58 -20.98 -3.14
N LEU A 46 -0.54 -21.49 -2.45
CA LEU A 46 0.55 -20.67 -1.93
C LEU A 46 1.37 -20.03 -3.06
N VAL A 47 1.67 -20.78 -4.11
CA VAL A 47 2.37 -20.26 -5.31
C VAL A 47 1.51 -19.19 -5.99
N ARG A 48 0.20 -19.43 -6.13
CA ARG A 48 -0.73 -18.45 -6.69
C ARG A 48 -0.77 -17.18 -5.84
N LEU A 49 -0.95 -17.31 -4.53
CA LEU A 49 -1.01 -16.19 -3.60
C LEU A 49 0.27 -15.35 -3.62
N ARG A 50 1.45 -16.00 -3.68
CA ARG A 50 2.72 -15.30 -3.83
C ARG A 50 2.75 -14.48 -5.12
N THR A 51 2.36 -15.08 -6.25
CA THR A 51 2.37 -14.43 -7.55
C THR A 51 1.41 -13.23 -7.57
N GLU A 52 0.19 -13.40 -7.06
CA GLU A 52 -0.80 -12.33 -6.92
C GLU A 52 -0.30 -11.19 -6.01
N THR A 53 0.37 -11.53 -4.91
CA THR A 53 0.94 -10.54 -3.97
C THR A 53 2.11 -9.78 -4.61
N ASP A 54 2.98 -10.47 -5.34
CA ASP A 54 4.12 -9.85 -6.03
C ASP A 54 3.64 -8.86 -7.10
N LEU A 55 2.59 -9.22 -7.86
CA LEU A 55 1.93 -8.32 -8.81
C LEU A 55 1.31 -7.10 -8.11
N ALA A 56 0.50 -7.32 -7.06
CA ALA A 56 -0.11 -6.22 -6.31
C ALA A 56 0.93 -5.27 -5.69
N LEU A 57 2.05 -5.80 -5.19
CA LEU A 57 3.15 -4.98 -4.68
C LEU A 57 3.86 -4.20 -5.79
N ALA A 58 4.00 -4.77 -6.98
CA ALA A 58 4.56 -4.06 -8.13
C ALA A 58 3.65 -2.90 -8.57
N ASP A 59 2.33 -3.11 -8.58
CA ASP A 59 1.34 -2.07 -8.89
C ASP A 59 1.40 -0.95 -7.86
N ILE A 60 1.39 -1.27 -6.55
CA ILE A 60 1.51 -0.27 -5.48
C ILE A 60 2.80 0.54 -5.61
N ARG A 61 3.93 -0.11 -5.88
CA ARG A 61 5.21 0.60 -6.07
C ARG A 61 5.18 1.53 -7.27
N THR A 62 4.57 1.10 -8.37
CA THR A 62 4.42 1.91 -9.58
C THR A 62 3.57 3.14 -9.30
N GLU A 63 2.42 2.97 -8.64
CA GLU A 63 1.55 4.07 -8.24
C GLU A 63 2.26 5.06 -7.29
N VAL A 64 3.04 4.56 -6.32
CA VAL A 64 3.83 5.41 -5.43
C VAL A 64 4.85 6.24 -6.21
N VAL A 65 5.59 5.63 -7.14
CA VAL A 65 6.56 6.35 -7.98
C VAL A 65 5.87 7.40 -8.85
N CYS A 66 4.73 7.07 -9.46
CA CYS A 66 3.94 8.01 -10.25
C CYS A 66 3.43 9.18 -9.40
N ALA A 67 2.91 8.91 -8.20
CA ALA A 67 2.43 9.93 -7.28
C ALA A 67 3.58 10.85 -6.81
N GLU A 68 4.75 10.29 -6.52
CA GLU A 68 5.94 11.05 -6.13
C GLU A 68 6.45 11.94 -7.27
N ALA A 69 6.48 11.43 -8.50
CA ALA A 69 6.86 12.21 -9.67
C ALA A 69 5.88 13.38 -9.90
N ALA A 70 4.57 13.12 -9.82
CA ALA A 70 3.54 14.14 -9.94
C ALA A 70 3.60 15.18 -8.81
N TRP A 71 3.98 14.78 -7.60
CA TRP A 71 4.21 15.69 -6.49
C TRP A 71 5.42 16.60 -6.74
N HIS A 72 6.57 16.05 -7.14
CA HIS A 72 7.76 16.83 -7.48
C HIS A 72 7.49 17.84 -8.61
N GLN A 73 6.73 17.44 -9.63
CA GLN A 73 6.36 18.34 -10.72
C GLN A 73 5.50 19.52 -10.24
N ARG A 74 4.48 19.25 -9.41
CA ARG A 74 3.62 20.29 -8.83
C ARG A 74 4.41 21.25 -7.93
N LEU A 75 5.28 20.70 -7.09
CA LEU A 75 6.15 21.49 -6.21
C LEU A 75 7.10 22.39 -7.00
N GLY A 76 7.73 21.84 -8.06
CA GLY A 76 8.61 22.60 -8.95
C GLY A 76 7.89 23.76 -9.63
N LYS A 77 6.67 23.53 -10.12
CA LYS A 77 5.82 24.58 -10.68
C LYS A 77 5.49 25.66 -9.64
N TRP A 78 5.04 25.25 -8.45
CA TRP A 78 4.70 26.20 -7.38
C TRP A 78 5.90 27.09 -7.01
N HIS A 79 7.11 26.53 -6.92
CA HIS A 79 8.32 27.32 -6.70
C HIS A 79 8.63 28.30 -7.84
N ALA A 80 8.43 27.91 -9.10
CA ALA A 80 8.65 28.78 -10.24
C ALA A 80 7.64 29.94 -10.27
N ASP A 81 6.36 29.64 -10.05
CA ASP A 81 5.28 30.63 -9.96
C ASP A 81 5.53 31.60 -8.79
N GLY A 82 6.01 31.09 -7.65
CA GLY A 82 6.38 31.91 -6.50
C GLY A 82 7.56 32.86 -6.78
N ARG A 83 8.60 32.39 -7.48
CA ARG A 83 9.72 33.25 -7.89
C ARG A 83 9.28 34.36 -8.83
N ALA A 84 8.49 34.02 -9.85
CA ALA A 84 7.97 34.98 -10.82
C ALA A 84 7.12 36.08 -10.14
N ALA A 85 6.32 35.72 -9.13
CA ALA A 85 5.52 36.67 -8.36
C ALA A 85 6.38 37.68 -7.57
N VAL A 86 7.47 37.20 -6.96
CA VAL A 86 8.43 38.07 -6.25
C VAL A 86 9.14 39.00 -7.23
N GLU A 87 9.58 38.49 -8.38
CA GLU A 87 10.23 39.29 -9.43
C GLU A 87 9.29 40.36 -10.02
N ALA A 88 7.99 40.07 -10.11
CA ALA A 88 6.96 41.00 -10.56
C ALA A 88 6.58 42.06 -9.49
N GLY A 89 7.11 41.97 -8.27
CA GLY A 89 6.76 42.87 -7.18
C GLY A 89 5.31 42.71 -6.71
N GLU A 90 4.75 41.48 -6.76
CA GLU A 90 3.42 41.22 -6.21
C GLU A 90 3.36 41.63 -4.72
N PRO A 91 2.25 42.24 -4.26
CA PRO A 91 2.14 42.68 -2.89
C PRO A 91 2.22 41.49 -1.91
N ASP A 92 2.84 41.72 -0.75
CA ASP A 92 3.13 40.68 0.26
C ASP A 92 1.90 39.86 0.67
N THR A 93 0.72 40.48 0.70
CA THR A 93 -0.54 39.79 1.03
C THR A 93 -0.94 38.77 -0.03
N THR A 94 -0.68 39.05 -1.32
CA THR A 94 -0.93 38.12 -2.43
C THR A 94 0.07 36.96 -2.42
N LEU A 95 1.34 37.24 -2.13
CA LEU A 95 2.35 36.21 -1.91
C LEU A 95 1.98 35.29 -0.75
N LEU A 96 1.55 35.84 0.39
CA LEU A 96 1.15 35.07 1.56
C LEU A 96 -0.06 34.15 1.27
N SER A 97 -1.08 34.65 0.56
CA SER A 97 -2.22 33.83 0.14
C SER A 97 -1.80 32.67 -0.77
N ARG A 98 -0.90 32.89 -1.73
CA ARG A 98 -0.37 31.81 -2.59
C ARG A 98 0.46 30.79 -1.82
N VAL A 99 1.21 31.21 -0.80
CA VAL A 99 1.95 30.29 0.06
C VAL A 99 0.98 29.38 0.83
N LEU A 100 -0.07 29.95 1.42
CA LEU A 100 -1.07 29.19 2.15
C LEU A 100 -1.90 28.26 1.26
N GLU A 101 -2.14 28.65 0.00
CA GLU A 101 -2.81 27.80 -0.99
C GLU A 101 -1.90 26.65 -1.46
N GLY A 102 -0.61 26.93 -1.68
CA GLY A 102 0.40 25.92 -1.98
C GLY A 102 0.51 24.87 -0.88
N LEU A 103 0.61 25.31 0.38
CA LEU A 103 0.69 24.42 1.54
C LEU A 103 -0.56 23.53 1.67
N ARG A 104 -1.76 24.08 1.45
CA ARG A 104 -3.02 23.31 1.48
C ARG A 104 -3.16 22.30 0.34
N SER A 105 -2.60 22.60 -0.83
CA SER A 105 -2.66 21.71 -2.00
C SER A 105 -1.54 20.65 -2.02
N SER A 106 -0.56 20.78 -1.13
CA SER A 106 0.54 19.82 -0.94
C SER A 106 0.34 18.84 0.23
N LEU A 107 -0.68 19.04 1.06
CA LEU A 107 -1.14 18.13 2.13
C LEU A 107 -2.25 17.21 1.60
#